data_AF-A0A944NSH6-F1
#
_entry.id   AF-A0A944NSH6-F1
#
_cell.length_a   1.000
_cell.length_b   1.000
_cell.length_c   1.000
_cell.angle_alpha   90.00
_cell.angle_beta   90.00
_cell.angle_gamma   90.00
#
_symmetry.space_group_name_H-M   'P 1'
#
loop_
_entity.id
_entity.type
_entity.pdbx_description
1 polymer ?
#
loop_
_entity_poly.entity_id
_entity_poly.type
_entity_poly.pdbx_seq_one_letter_code
_entity_poly.pdbx_strand_id
1 'polypeptide(L)' 'DCLVNSLYDVFQSGHPGFQDKYFTMLKAGGTLRHTELLAPFGLDASDPAFWNRGLNVISGFIDELETAL' A
#
# COMPACT_ATOMS: atom_id res chain seq x y z
N ASP A 1 -4.23 7.63 5.65
CA ASP A 1 -3.20 7.89 4.61
C ASP A 1 -2.24 6.74 4.31
N CYS A 2 -1.71 6.00 5.29
CA CYS A 2 -0.78 4.89 5.03
C CYS A 2 -1.36 3.76 4.13
N LEU A 3 -2.67 3.48 4.25
CA LEU A 3 -3.35 2.46 3.45
C LEU A 3 -3.31 2.76 1.94
N VAL A 4 -3.59 4.00 1.56
CA VAL A 4 -3.67 4.40 0.15
C VAL A 4 -2.29 4.36 -0.50
N ASN A 5 -1.26 4.84 0.21
CA ASN A 5 0.12 4.81 -0.27
C ASN A 5 0.63 3.38 -0.44
N SER A 6 0.26 2.47 0.47
CA SER A 6 0.65 1.06 0.38
C SER A 6 -0.02 0.35 -0.79
N LEU A 7 -1.30 0.65 -1.08
CA LEU A 7 -1.97 0.12 -2.26
C LEU A 7 -1.39 0.69 -3.56
N TYR A 8 -0.94 1.94 -3.53
CA TYR A 8 -0.27 2.57 -4.67
C TYR A 8 1.08 1.93 -4.98
N ASP A 9 1.89 1.59 -3.98
CA ASP A 9 3.14 0.85 -4.15
C ASP A 9 2.92 -0.54 -4.76
N VAL A 10 1.89 -1.25 -4.29
CA VAL A 10 1.49 -2.55 -4.86
C VAL A 10 1.00 -2.42 -6.32
N PHE A 11 0.32 -1.31 -6.64
CA PHE A 11 -0.06 -1.00 -8.02
C PHE A 11 1.17 -0.75 -8.89
N GLN A 12 2.09 0.09 -8.45
CA GLN A 12 3.31 0.44 -9.20
C GLN A 12 4.23 -0.78 -9.42
N SER A 13 4.31 -1.69 -8.46
CA SER A 13 5.08 -2.93 -8.59
C SER A 13 4.46 -3.97 -9.55
N GLY A 14 3.30 -3.66 -10.14
CA GLY A 14 2.68 -4.51 -11.17
C GLY A 14 2.02 -5.76 -10.62
N HIS A 15 1.52 -5.71 -9.38
CA HIS A 15 0.98 -6.87 -8.70
C HIS A 15 -0.13 -7.57 -9.52
N PRO A 16 -0.05 -8.91 -9.73
CA PRO A 16 -1.01 -9.63 -10.55
C PRO A 16 -2.46 -9.46 -10.08
N GLY A 17 -3.34 -9.12 -11.02
CA GLY A 17 -4.78 -8.97 -10.76
C GLY A 17 -5.12 -7.82 -9.82
N PHE A 18 -4.27 -6.79 -9.71
CA PHE A 18 -4.48 -5.66 -8.80
C PHE A 18 -5.86 -5.02 -8.98
N GLN A 19 -6.27 -4.74 -10.22
CA GLN A 19 -7.54 -4.08 -10.53
C GLN A 19 -8.74 -4.87 -9.99
N ASP A 20 -8.81 -6.18 -10.24
CA ASP A 20 -9.91 -7.02 -9.78
C ASP A 20 -9.95 -7.13 -8.25
N LYS A 21 -8.78 -7.26 -7.62
CA LYS A 21 -8.64 -7.27 -6.16
C LYS A 21 -9.07 -5.92 -5.56
N TYR A 22 -8.70 -4.82 -6.18
CA TYR A 22 -9.06 -3.47 -5.76
C TYR A 22 -10.57 -3.20 -5.89
N PHE A 23 -11.22 -3.63 -6.97
CA PHE A 23 -12.67 -3.55 -7.09
C PHE A 23 -13.40 -4.42 -6.06
N THR A 24 -12.88 -5.61 -5.78
CA THR A 24 -13.43 -6.49 -4.73
C THR A 24 -13.35 -5.84 -3.35
N MET A 25 -12.20 -5.22 -3.05
CA MET A 25 -11.96 -4.44 -1.84
C MET A 25 -12.94 -3.27 -1.71
N LEU A 26 -13.11 -2.47 -2.77
CA LEU A 26 -14.05 -1.34 -2.78
C LEU A 26 -15.50 -1.78 -2.59
N LYS A 27 -15.91 -2.91 -3.19
CA LYS A 27 -17.25 -3.49 -3.02
C LYS A 27 -17.53 -3.95 -1.58
N ALA A 28 -16.50 -4.44 -0.88
CA ALA A 28 -16.61 -4.79 0.53
C ALA A 28 -16.78 -3.54 1.44
N GLY A 29 -16.34 -2.37 0.97
CA GLY A 29 -16.48 -1.12 1.72
C GLY A 29 -15.82 -1.20 3.11
N GLY A 30 -16.50 -0.67 4.14
CA GLY A 30 -15.99 -0.62 5.50
C GLY A 30 -16.27 -1.85 6.37
N THR A 31 -16.71 -2.97 5.80
CA THR A 31 -17.12 -4.14 6.60
C THR A 31 -15.96 -5.04 7.01
N LEU A 32 -14.78 -4.89 6.40
CA LEU A 32 -13.59 -5.68 6.67
C LEU A 32 -12.57 -4.88 7.48
N ARG A 33 -11.85 -5.56 8.39
CA ARG A 33 -10.71 -4.92 9.07
C ARG A 33 -9.56 -4.73 8.08
N HIS A 34 -8.73 -3.72 8.34
CA HIS A 34 -7.61 -3.35 7.48
C HIS A 34 -6.70 -4.53 7.11
N THR A 35 -6.42 -5.43 8.05
CA THR A 35 -5.61 -6.64 7.80
C THR A 35 -6.27 -7.59 6.80
N GLU A 36 -7.58 -7.81 6.92
CA GLU A 36 -8.35 -8.68 6.01
C GLU A 36 -8.47 -8.06 4.62
N LEU A 37 -8.59 -6.73 4.59
CA LEU A 37 -8.67 -5.92 3.39
C LEU A 37 -7.34 -5.92 2.58
N LEU A 38 -6.22 -5.98 3.29
CA LEU A 38 -4.87 -5.92 2.73
C LEU A 38 -4.27 -7.29 2.36
N ALA A 39 -4.71 -8.37 3.00
CA ALA A 39 -4.23 -9.72 2.75
C ALA A 39 -4.22 -10.15 1.26
N PRO A 40 -5.23 -9.81 0.43
CA PRO A 40 -5.23 -10.14 -1.00
C PRO A 40 -4.08 -9.50 -1.81
N PHE A 41 -3.49 -8.42 -1.29
CA PHE A 41 -2.39 -7.68 -1.87
C PHE A 41 -1.03 -8.12 -1.30
N GLY A 42 -1.01 -9.16 -0.45
CA GLY A 42 0.21 -9.60 0.25
C GLY A 42 0.71 -8.59 1.29
N LEU A 43 -0.17 -7.70 1.73
CA LEU A 43 0.12 -6.66 2.70
C LEU A 43 -0.48 -7.05 4.05
N ASP A 44 0.29 -6.85 5.12
CA ASP A 44 -0.16 -7.06 6.49
C ASP A 44 0.18 -5.84 7.35
N ALA A 45 -0.84 -5.08 7.74
CA ALA A 45 -0.66 -3.90 8.57
C ALA A 45 -0.23 -4.20 10.02
N SER A 46 -0.29 -5.47 10.45
CA SER A 46 0.23 -5.90 11.76
C SER A 46 1.73 -6.22 11.73
N ASP A 47 2.33 -6.34 10.54
CA ASP A 47 3.75 -6.58 10.37
C ASP A 47 4.55 -5.26 10.52
N PRO A 48 5.50 -5.15 11.47
CA PRO A 48 6.38 -3.99 11.55
C PRO A 48 7.15 -3.70 10.26
N ALA A 49 7.46 -4.73 9.45
CA ALA A 49 8.13 -4.56 8.16
C ALA A 49 7.24 -3.89 7.10
N PHE A 50 5.92 -3.92 7.24
CA PHE A 50 5.00 -3.15 6.41
C PHE A 50 5.16 -1.64 6.66
N TRP A 51 5.29 -1.24 7.92
CA TRP A 51 5.50 0.16 8.30
C TRP A 51 6.86 0.69 7.83
N ASN A 52 7.89 -0.15 7.84
CA ASN A 52 9.21 0.19 7.27
C ASN A 52 9.13 0.48 5.76
N ARG A 53 8.32 -0.28 5.00
CA ARG A 53 8.08 0.01 3.57
C ARG A 53 7.40 1.35 3.37
N GLY A 54 6.36 1.66 4.15
CA GLY A 54 5.68 2.95 4.09
C GLY A 54 6.59 4.14 4.41
N LEU A 55 7.49 3.98 5.39
CA LEU A 55 8.49 5.01 5.72
C LEU A 55 9.56 5.18 4.64
N ASN A 56 9.99 4.10 3.99
CA ASN A 56 10.96 4.16 2.89
C ASN A 56 10.42 4.93 1.67
N VAL A 57 9.13 4.83 1.37
CA VAL A 57 8.51 5.64 0.29
C VAL A 57 8.58 7.13 0.60
N ILE A 58 8.32 7.52 1.85
CA ILE A 58 8.45 8.92 2.30
C ILE A 58 9.91 9.37 2.26
N SER A 59 10.85 8.51 2.67
CA SER A 59 12.30 8.78 2.56
C SER A 59 12.70 9.02 1.10
N GLY A 60 12.22 8.20 0.16
CA GLY A 60 12.50 8.39 -1.26
C GLY A 60 11.97 9.72 -1.81
N PHE A 61 10.80 10.18 -1.34
CA PHE A 61 10.31 11.52 -1.70
C PHE A 61 11.15 12.65 -1.11
N ILE A 62 11.75 12.46 0.07
CA ILE A 62 12.69 13.44 0.66
C ILE A 62 13.99 13.47 -0.15
N ASP A 63 14.54 12.30 -0.50
CA ASP A 63 15.76 12.18 -1.31
C ASP A 63 15.59 12.82 -2.69
N GLU A 64 14.43 12.64 -3.33
CA GLU A 64 14.09 13.27 -4.61
C GLU A 64 14.03 14.80 -4.47
N LEU A 65 13.51 15.31 -3.36
CA LEU A 65 13.41 16.74 -3.06
C LEU A 65 14.79 17.36 -2.79
N GLU A 66 15.68 16.66 -2.09
CA GLU A 66 17.07 17.08 -1.87
C GLU A 66 17.89 17.05 -3.16
N THR A 67 17.61 16.10 -4.07
CA THR A 67 18.31 16.00 -5.36
C THR A 67 17.86 17.07 -6.36
N ALA A 68 16.63 17.57 -6.23
CA ALA A 68 16.08 18.63 -7.08
C ALA A 68 16.49 20.05 -6.66
N LEU A 69 17.26 20.18 -5.57
CA LEU A 69 17.72 21.44 -4.96
C LEU A 69 19.20 21.72 -5.33
#